data_AF-A0A9R0VSN3-F1
#
_entry.id   AF-A0A9R0VSN3-F1
#
_cell.length_a   1.000
_cell.length_b   1.000
_cell.length_c   1.000
_cell.angle_alpha   90.00
_cell.angle_beta   90.00
_cell.angle_gamma   90.00
#
_symmetry.space_group_name_H-M   'P 1'
#
loop_
_entity.id
_entity.type
_entity.pdbx_description
1 polymer ?
#
loop_
_entity_poly.entity_id
_entity_poly.type
_entity_poly.pdbx_seq_one_letter_code
_entity_poly.pdbx_strand_id
1 'polypeptide(L)'
;MIGVVKNDIVKLFGTIKSYDDGTFYFDEKYVDGSEYKGPITTSASVVRGVTSFANVVSGKLNIPGEKILGLAKFFLGIGLPGSGRDCFNQIESLSLLENNRIFVPLILSLPSKVLSLTSKDQLKVEVTTVFGSAAPPLRVNLVQVLGSDSKVITTDSKFDLDNNVHYLDITPLKIDVGKYSLVFEITLQDSEHETVYTTGGRNTESVVVTGLIKVDKAEIGISENDAGSAESVEKLDLLKDTKVSLSANHLQKLRLSFQLSTPLGRTFKPHQVFLKLKHESKVEHLFVVPGSVRQFKIVLDFLGLVEKFYYLSGTYDLELSVGDASMENSFLRALGQLELDLPEAPEKAPRPPAQAVDPLAKFRPQKEIEHIFRVPEKRPPQEVSLAFTGLTLLPFIGFLIGLMRLGVNLKNFPSLPGPAAFASLFHAGIGAVLLLYVLFWVKLDLFTTLKYLSFLGVFLVFVGHRTLSYLSNTAAKQKTA
;
A
#
# COMPACT_ATOMS: atom_id res chain seq x y z
N MET A 1 -20.65 -51.09 -41.36
CA MET A 1 -21.05 -49.84 -40.66
C MET A 1 -20.47 -49.77 -39.25
N ILE A 2 -20.70 -50.74 -38.35
CA ILE A 2 -20.16 -50.74 -36.97
C ILE A 2 -18.61 -50.64 -36.92
N GLY A 3 -17.91 -51.36 -37.79
CA GLY A 3 -16.44 -51.29 -37.85
C GLY A 3 -15.89 -49.91 -38.26
N VAL A 4 -16.64 -49.14 -39.06
CA VAL A 4 -16.26 -47.77 -39.45
C VAL A 4 -16.33 -46.86 -38.23
N VAL A 5 -17.43 -46.92 -37.48
CA VAL A 5 -17.61 -46.14 -36.25
C VAL A 5 -16.54 -46.50 -35.20
N LYS A 6 -16.19 -47.78 -35.05
CA LYS A 6 -15.07 -48.20 -34.18
C LYS A 6 -13.75 -47.51 -34.57
N ASN A 7 -13.43 -47.46 -35.87
CA ASN A 7 -12.22 -46.79 -36.35
C ASN A 7 -12.27 -45.27 -36.17
N ASP A 8 -13.43 -44.65 -36.37
CA ASP A 8 -13.60 -43.21 -36.22
C ASP A 8 -13.51 -42.77 -34.75
N ILE A 9 -13.97 -43.58 -33.80
CA ILE A 9 -13.75 -43.36 -32.36
C ILE A 9 -12.24 -43.36 -32.05
N VAL A 10 -11.47 -44.32 -32.58
CA VAL A 10 -10.01 -44.35 -32.36
C VAL A 10 -9.34 -43.09 -32.92
N LYS A 11 -9.76 -42.63 -34.11
CA LYS A 11 -9.28 -41.37 -34.70
C LYS A 11 -9.65 -40.16 -33.85
N LEU A 12 -10.87 -40.12 -33.29
CA LEU A 12 -11.31 -39.06 -32.39
C LEU A 12 -10.41 -38.99 -31.16
N PHE A 13 -10.08 -40.13 -30.52
CA PHE A 13 -9.12 -40.13 -29.43
C PHE A 13 -7.70 -39.70 -29.85
N GLY A 14 -7.39 -39.68 -31.14
CA GLY A 14 -6.18 -39.07 -31.69
C GLY A 14 -6.16 -37.53 -31.62
N THR A 15 -7.31 -36.88 -31.46
CA THR A 15 -7.42 -35.40 -31.37
C THR A 15 -7.50 -34.87 -29.94
N ILE A 16 -7.45 -35.77 -28.93
CA ILE A 16 -7.51 -35.41 -27.51
C ILE A 16 -6.34 -34.51 -27.13
N LYS A 17 -6.61 -33.49 -26.30
CA LYS A 17 -5.59 -32.60 -25.75
C LYS A 17 -5.09 -33.15 -24.42
N SER A 18 -3.88 -32.77 -24.04
CA SER A 18 -3.23 -33.20 -22.80
C SER A 18 -2.61 -32.03 -22.03
N TYR A 19 -2.53 -32.16 -20.71
CA TYR A 19 -1.67 -31.37 -19.84
C TYR A 19 -0.44 -32.18 -19.42
N ASP A 20 0.59 -31.51 -18.89
CA ASP A 20 1.86 -32.13 -18.49
C ASP A 20 1.74 -33.09 -17.29
N ASP A 21 0.61 -33.06 -16.57
CA ASP A 21 0.29 -33.93 -15.42
C ASP A 21 -0.41 -35.24 -15.82
N GLY A 22 -0.56 -35.50 -17.13
CA GLY A 22 -1.23 -36.68 -17.67
C GLY A 22 -2.77 -36.56 -17.70
N THR A 23 -3.31 -35.36 -17.48
CA THR A 23 -4.73 -35.06 -17.69
C THR A 23 -5.05 -34.95 -19.18
N PHE A 24 -6.14 -35.56 -19.64
CA PHE A 24 -6.59 -35.54 -21.03
C PHE A 24 -8.01 -34.97 -21.15
N TYR A 25 -8.27 -34.17 -22.18
CA TYR A 25 -9.60 -33.58 -22.42
C TYR A 25 -9.87 -33.34 -23.90
N PHE A 26 -11.15 -33.24 -24.25
CA PHE A 26 -11.60 -32.78 -25.55
C PHE A 26 -12.04 -31.32 -25.49
N ASP A 27 -11.75 -30.59 -26.55
CA ASP A 27 -12.11 -29.19 -26.68
C ASP A 27 -12.51 -28.93 -28.13
N GLU A 28 -13.67 -28.31 -28.33
CA GLU A 28 -14.18 -27.98 -29.65
C GLU A 28 -13.46 -26.74 -30.16
N LYS A 29 -12.93 -26.80 -31.38
CA LYS A 29 -12.40 -25.61 -32.05
C LYS A 29 -13.57 -24.71 -32.45
N TYR A 30 -13.40 -23.40 -32.38
CA TYR A 30 -14.36 -22.43 -32.90
C TYR A 30 -14.68 -22.75 -34.38
N VAL A 31 -15.92 -23.16 -34.63
CA VAL A 31 -16.47 -23.27 -35.98
C VAL A 31 -17.76 -22.45 -35.99
N ASP A 32 -17.66 -21.23 -36.52
CA ASP A 32 -18.74 -20.29 -36.81
C ASP A 32 -19.80 -20.04 -35.72
N GLY A 33 -19.54 -19.04 -34.88
CA GLY A 33 -20.55 -18.16 -34.24
C GLY A 33 -21.65 -18.77 -33.36
N SER A 34 -21.75 -20.10 -33.27
CA SER A 34 -22.78 -20.82 -32.53
C SER A 34 -22.15 -21.54 -31.34
N GLU A 35 -22.71 -21.26 -30.15
CA GLU A 35 -22.45 -21.83 -28.83
C GLU A 35 -21.17 -22.66 -28.67
N TYR A 36 -20.05 -21.99 -28.33
CA TYR A 36 -18.85 -22.67 -27.86
C TYR A 36 -19.19 -23.56 -26.64
N LYS A 37 -19.06 -24.88 -26.81
CA LYS A 37 -19.16 -25.83 -25.71
C LYS A 37 -17.79 -25.95 -25.05
N GLY A 38 -17.72 -25.51 -23.79
CA GLY A 38 -16.49 -25.58 -23.02
C GLY A 38 -15.94 -27.01 -22.89
N PRO A 39 -14.66 -27.17 -22.51
CA PRO A 39 -13.98 -28.47 -22.49
C PRO A 39 -14.69 -29.56 -21.67
N ILE A 40 -15.39 -29.16 -20.60
CA ILE A 40 -16.18 -30.07 -19.75
C ILE A 40 -17.33 -30.69 -20.54
N THR A 41 -18.13 -29.85 -21.20
CA THR A 41 -19.32 -30.31 -21.96
C THR A 41 -18.90 -31.16 -23.15
N THR A 42 -17.82 -30.77 -23.84
CA THR A 42 -17.29 -31.50 -25.00
C THR A 42 -16.74 -32.86 -24.58
N SER A 43 -15.89 -32.90 -23.55
CA SER A 43 -15.36 -34.16 -23.02
C SER A 43 -16.47 -35.08 -22.51
N ALA A 44 -17.47 -34.53 -21.82
CA ALA A 44 -18.60 -35.30 -21.32
C ALA A 44 -19.44 -35.91 -22.44
N SER A 45 -19.66 -35.16 -23.53
CA SER A 45 -20.36 -35.65 -24.71
C SER A 45 -19.64 -36.84 -25.36
N VAL A 46 -18.31 -36.77 -25.44
CA VAL A 46 -17.48 -37.88 -25.96
C VAL A 46 -17.55 -39.09 -25.04
N VAL A 47 -17.33 -38.91 -23.73
CA VAL A 47 -17.42 -40.01 -22.75
C VAL A 47 -18.78 -40.68 -22.81
N ARG A 48 -19.87 -39.91 -22.79
CA ARG A 48 -21.25 -40.42 -22.90
C ARG A 48 -21.48 -41.21 -24.19
N GLY A 49 -21.09 -40.64 -25.33
CA GLY A 49 -21.29 -41.29 -26.64
C GLY A 49 -20.51 -42.59 -26.78
N VAL A 50 -19.23 -42.59 -26.37
CA VAL A 50 -18.33 -43.73 -26.53
C VAL A 50 -18.70 -44.86 -25.56
N THR A 51 -19.02 -44.54 -24.30
CA THR A 51 -19.47 -45.54 -23.32
C THR A 51 -20.82 -46.16 -23.71
N SER A 52 -21.77 -45.35 -24.18
CA SER A 52 -23.05 -45.83 -24.70
C SER A 52 -22.86 -46.75 -25.91
N PHE A 53 -21.98 -46.39 -26.84
CA PHE A 53 -21.66 -47.22 -27.99
C PHE A 53 -20.98 -48.54 -27.59
N ALA A 54 -20.05 -48.50 -26.63
CA ALA A 54 -19.39 -49.69 -26.09
C ALA A 54 -20.38 -50.70 -25.48
N ASN A 55 -21.52 -50.25 -24.95
CA ASN A 55 -22.54 -51.12 -24.37
C ASN A 55 -23.34 -51.92 -25.41
N VAL A 56 -23.44 -51.43 -26.64
CA VAL A 56 -24.26 -52.07 -27.70
C VAL A 56 -23.45 -52.88 -28.70
N VAL A 57 -22.12 -52.68 -28.79
CA VAL A 57 -21.27 -53.41 -29.72
C VAL A 57 -20.60 -54.63 -29.09
N SER A 58 -20.44 -55.70 -29.86
CA SER A 58 -19.66 -56.87 -29.45
C SER A 58 -18.15 -56.58 -29.49
N GLY A 59 -17.44 -57.06 -28.47
CA GLY A 59 -16.00 -56.88 -28.31
C GLY A 59 -15.60 -55.49 -27.80
N LYS A 60 -14.32 -55.36 -27.43
CA LYS A 60 -13.78 -54.15 -26.80
C LYS A 60 -13.45 -53.05 -27.82
N LEU A 61 -13.58 -51.78 -27.41
CA LEU A 61 -13.07 -50.65 -28.19
C LEU A 61 -11.55 -50.52 -27.99
N ASN A 62 -10.81 -50.31 -29.09
CA ASN A 62 -9.35 -50.19 -29.06
C ASN A 62 -8.92 -48.76 -28.69
N ILE A 63 -9.27 -48.32 -27.48
CA ILE A 63 -8.92 -47.00 -26.95
C ILE A 63 -7.76 -47.16 -25.97
N PRO A 64 -6.66 -46.40 -26.10
CA PRO A 64 -5.56 -46.44 -25.14
C PRO A 64 -6.03 -46.13 -23.72
N GLY A 65 -5.70 -46.99 -22.76
CA GLY A 65 -6.12 -46.85 -21.37
C GLY A 65 -5.62 -45.56 -20.70
N GLU A 66 -4.43 -45.07 -21.09
CA GLU A 66 -3.89 -43.78 -20.65
C GLU A 66 -4.83 -42.61 -20.91
N LYS A 67 -5.56 -42.63 -22.04
CA LYS A 67 -6.51 -41.56 -22.42
C LYS A 67 -7.78 -41.62 -21.57
N ILE A 68 -8.23 -42.83 -21.23
CA ILE A 68 -9.36 -43.03 -20.31
C ILE A 68 -8.99 -42.55 -18.91
N LEU A 69 -7.78 -42.89 -18.43
CA LEU A 69 -7.30 -42.41 -17.14
C LEU A 69 -7.19 -40.88 -17.10
N GLY A 70 -6.59 -40.24 -18.11
CA GLY A 70 -6.47 -38.79 -18.06
C GLY A 70 -7.79 -38.05 -18.26
N LEU A 71 -8.79 -38.64 -18.93
CA LEU A 71 -10.16 -38.11 -18.90
C LEU A 71 -10.76 -38.17 -17.49
N ALA A 72 -10.52 -39.25 -16.75
CA ALA A 72 -10.93 -39.33 -15.36
C ALA A 72 -10.23 -38.27 -14.50
N LYS A 73 -8.90 -38.09 -14.66
CA LYS A 73 -8.15 -37.02 -14.00
C LYS A 73 -8.68 -35.63 -14.34
N PHE A 74 -9.07 -35.40 -15.59
CA PHE A 74 -9.66 -34.13 -16.02
C PHE A 74 -10.94 -33.82 -15.24
N PHE A 75 -11.87 -34.78 -15.20
CA PHE A 75 -13.12 -34.57 -14.47
C PHE A 75 -12.91 -34.45 -12.96
N LEU A 76 -11.97 -35.19 -12.37
CA LEU A 76 -11.65 -35.06 -10.94
C LEU A 76 -10.96 -33.72 -10.61
N GLY A 77 -10.11 -33.21 -11.51
CA GLY A 77 -9.33 -31.99 -11.33
C GLY A 77 -10.11 -30.68 -11.39
N ILE A 78 -11.34 -30.68 -11.91
CA ILE A 78 -12.17 -29.46 -12.01
C ILE A 78 -12.56 -28.91 -10.63
N GLY A 79 -12.66 -29.77 -9.60
CA GLY A 79 -13.12 -29.37 -8.27
C GLY A 79 -14.60 -28.94 -8.29
N LEU A 80 -14.87 -27.64 -8.15
CA LEU A 80 -16.22 -27.05 -8.16
C LEU A 80 -16.50 -26.35 -9.51
N PRO A 81 -17.39 -26.90 -10.36
CA PRO A 81 -17.72 -26.28 -11.65
C PRO A 81 -18.48 -24.95 -11.49
N GLY A 82 -18.30 -24.06 -12.46
CA GLY A 82 -18.94 -22.73 -12.46
C GLY A 82 -20.45 -22.73 -12.76
N SER A 83 -21.02 -23.86 -13.21
CA SER A 83 -22.44 -23.96 -13.55
C SER A 83 -23.03 -25.32 -13.15
N GLY A 84 -24.35 -25.36 -12.89
CA GLY A 84 -25.06 -26.61 -12.61
C GLY A 84 -25.03 -27.60 -13.79
N ARG A 85 -24.96 -27.10 -15.02
CA ARG A 85 -24.81 -27.92 -16.23
C ARG A 85 -23.44 -28.60 -16.26
N ASP A 86 -22.37 -27.88 -15.94
CA ASP A 86 -21.03 -28.46 -15.90
C ASP A 86 -20.87 -29.46 -14.75
N CYS A 87 -21.50 -29.19 -13.60
CA CYS A 87 -21.59 -30.13 -12.49
C CYS A 87 -22.28 -31.44 -12.90
N PHE A 88 -23.43 -31.35 -13.58
CA PHE A 88 -24.10 -32.52 -14.12
C PHE A 88 -23.21 -33.30 -15.10
N ASN A 89 -22.58 -32.61 -16.06
CA ASN A 89 -21.69 -33.23 -17.05
C ASN A 89 -20.47 -33.91 -16.40
N GLN A 90 -19.88 -33.29 -15.37
CA GLN A 90 -18.75 -33.85 -14.63
C GLN A 90 -19.17 -35.12 -13.87
N ILE A 91 -20.24 -35.06 -13.07
CA ILE A 91 -20.70 -36.20 -12.25
C ILE A 91 -21.14 -37.36 -13.15
N GLU A 92 -21.89 -37.09 -14.22
CA GLU A 92 -22.33 -38.13 -15.14
C GLU A 92 -21.13 -38.79 -15.84
N SER A 93 -20.14 -38.00 -16.28
CA SER A 93 -18.93 -38.55 -16.91
C SER A 93 -18.13 -39.42 -15.95
N LEU A 94 -17.97 -39.00 -14.69
CA LEU A 94 -17.34 -39.81 -13.65
C LEU A 94 -18.13 -41.10 -13.40
N SER A 95 -19.47 -41.04 -13.35
CA SER A 95 -20.31 -42.23 -13.19
C SER A 95 -20.17 -43.22 -14.35
N LEU A 96 -20.01 -42.72 -15.58
CA LEU A 96 -19.77 -43.56 -16.75
C LEU A 96 -18.35 -44.14 -16.74
N LEU A 97 -17.37 -43.44 -16.18
CA LEU A 97 -16.00 -43.94 -16.04
C LEU A 97 -15.86 -44.98 -14.92
N GLU A 98 -16.68 -44.90 -13.86
CA GLU A 98 -16.72 -45.88 -12.77
C GLU A 98 -17.10 -47.29 -13.26
N ASN A 99 -18.05 -47.38 -14.21
CA ASN A 99 -18.51 -48.66 -14.71
C ASN A 99 -18.77 -48.59 -16.22
N ASN A 100 -17.84 -49.17 -17.00
CA ASN A 100 -17.95 -49.21 -18.45
C ASN A 100 -17.25 -50.44 -19.05
N ARG A 101 -17.56 -50.73 -20.33
CA ARG A 101 -16.97 -51.82 -21.11
C ARG A 101 -15.67 -51.45 -21.85
N ILE A 102 -15.11 -50.28 -21.57
CA ILE A 102 -13.86 -49.79 -22.18
C ILE A 102 -12.73 -50.04 -21.18
N PHE A 103 -12.58 -49.20 -20.17
CA PHE A 103 -11.66 -49.44 -19.06
C PHE A 103 -12.19 -48.69 -17.84
N VAL A 104 -12.14 -49.31 -16.67
CA VAL A 104 -12.33 -48.63 -15.40
C VAL A 104 -10.98 -48.01 -15.00
N PRO A 105 -10.85 -46.67 -14.93
CA PRO A 105 -9.59 -46.03 -14.59
C PRO A 105 -9.31 -46.15 -13.09
N LEU A 106 -8.09 -46.56 -12.76
CA LEU A 106 -7.57 -46.61 -11.40
C LEU A 106 -6.79 -45.32 -11.10
N ILE A 107 -7.32 -44.55 -10.16
CA ILE A 107 -6.79 -43.26 -9.72
C ILE A 107 -5.81 -43.48 -8.59
N LEU A 108 -4.55 -43.10 -8.82
CA LEU A 108 -3.56 -42.96 -7.76
C LEU A 108 -3.78 -41.62 -7.06
N SER A 109 -3.83 -41.64 -5.73
CA SER A 109 -3.92 -40.44 -4.91
C SER A 109 -3.03 -40.52 -3.68
N LEU A 110 -2.62 -39.36 -3.19
CA LEU A 110 -1.83 -39.22 -1.98
C LEU A 110 -2.70 -38.55 -0.91
N PRO A 111 -3.12 -39.26 0.16
CA PRO A 111 -3.90 -38.67 1.25
C PRO A 111 -3.20 -37.49 1.94
N SER A 112 -1.86 -37.53 2.00
CA SER A 112 -1.03 -36.38 2.37
C SER A 112 0.02 -36.13 1.31
N LYS A 113 0.12 -34.87 0.86
CA LYS A 113 1.18 -34.39 -0.03
C LYS A 113 2.35 -33.73 0.70
N VAL A 114 2.27 -33.63 2.03
CA VAL A 114 3.32 -33.07 2.89
C VAL A 114 3.83 -34.18 3.82
N LEU A 115 5.15 -34.37 3.85
CA LEU A 115 5.80 -35.43 4.62
C LEU A 115 6.87 -34.83 5.53
N SER A 116 6.74 -35.03 6.83
CA SER A 116 7.73 -34.59 7.82
C SER A 116 8.83 -35.62 8.03
N LEU A 117 10.08 -35.24 7.75
CA LEU A 117 11.26 -36.03 8.13
C LEU A 117 11.45 -36.09 9.65
N THR A 118 10.97 -35.07 10.37
CA THR A 118 11.07 -34.98 11.82
C THR A 118 10.10 -35.93 12.51
N SER A 119 8.86 -35.99 12.02
CA SER A 119 7.84 -36.92 12.51
C SER A 119 8.00 -38.34 11.95
N LYS A 120 8.92 -38.52 10.98
CA LYS A 120 9.16 -39.77 10.24
C LYS A 120 7.89 -40.28 9.54
N ASP A 121 7.21 -39.35 8.86
CA ASP A 121 6.01 -39.68 8.13
C ASP A 121 6.30 -40.69 7.01
N GLN A 122 5.38 -41.64 6.84
CA GLN A 122 5.43 -42.58 5.72
C GLN A 122 4.62 -42.03 4.55
N LEU A 123 5.11 -42.28 3.33
CA LEU A 123 4.37 -41.98 2.12
C LEU A 123 3.20 -42.97 2.01
N LYS A 124 1.98 -42.42 1.99
CA LYS A 124 0.75 -43.18 1.80
C LYS A 124 0.26 -42.99 0.37
N VAL A 125 -0.01 -44.10 -0.30
CA VAL A 125 -0.55 -44.11 -1.66
C VAL A 125 -1.84 -44.92 -1.65
N GLU A 126 -2.90 -44.34 -2.17
CA GLU A 126 -4.18 -45.03 -2.36
C GLU A 126 -4.45 -45.16 -3.86
N VAL A 127 -4.89 -46.35 -4.26
CA VAL A 127 -5.34 -46.62 -5.63
C VAL A 127 -6.79 -47.04 -5.56
N THR A 128 -7.67 -46.23 -6.13
CA THR A 128 -9.12 -46.43 -6.10
C THR A 128 -9.73 -46.19 -7.47
N THR A 129 -11.00 -46.51 -7.66
CA THR A 129 -11.77 -46.05 -8.83
C THR A 129 -12.13 -44.56 -8.71
N VAL A 130 -12.82 -43.99 -9.69
CA VAL A 130 -13.17 -42.57 -9.69
C VAL A 130 -14.11 -42.17 -8.56
N PHE A 131 -14.90 -43.10 -8.02
CA PHE A 131 -15.75 -42.88 -6.84
C PHE A 131 -15.18 -43.47 -5.54
N GLY A 132 -13.91 -43.88 -5.53
CA GLY A 132 -13.25 -44.35 -4.31
C GLY A 132 -13.52 -45.83 -3.98
N SER A 133 -14.06 -46.62 -4.92
CA SER A 133 -14.22 -48.07 -4.72
C SER A 133 -12.84 -48.75 -4.67
N ALA A 134 -12.76 -49.88 -3.95
CA ALA A 134 -11.52 -50.63 -3.81
C ALA A 134 -11.02 -51.16 -5.16
N ALA A 135 -9.73 -50.97 -5.43
CA ALA A 135 -9.07 -51.51 -6.62
C ALA A 135 -8.85 -53.04 -6.52
N PRO A 136 -8.72 -53.75 -7.65
CA PRO A 136 -8.32 -55.16 -7.65
C PRO A 136 -6.89 -55.34 -7.10
N PRO A 137 -6.48 -56.59 -6.77
CA PRO A 137 -5.12 -56.87 -6.31
C PRO A 137 -4.04 -56.32 -7.26
N LEU A 138 -3.24 -55.40 -6.74
CA LEU A 138 -2.24 -54.66 -7.51
C LEU A 138 -0.95 -54.47 -6.71
N ARG A 139 0.09 -53.97 -7.38
CA ARG A 139 1.34 -53.52 -6.78
C ARG A 139 1.63 -52.11 -7.25
N VAL A 140 1.93 -51.23 -6.31
CA VAL A 140 2.41 -49.87 -6.57
C VAL A 140 3.92 -49.90 -6.40
N ASN A 141 4.64 -49.42 -7.41
CA ASN A 141 6.09 -49.25 -7.36
C ASN A 141 6.41 -47.77 -7.52
N LEU A 142 7.25 -47.23 -6.64
CA LEU A 142 7.84 -45.91 -6.83
C LEU A 142 9.06 -46.07 -7.73
N VAL A 143 8.95 -45.69 -9.01
CA VAL A 143 9.99 -45.92 -10.01
C VAL A 143 10.99 -44.77 -10.13
N GLN A 144 10.55 -43.54 -9.84
CA GLN A 144 11.38 -42.35 -10.00
C GLN A 144 11.03 -41.29 -8.97
N VAL A 145 12.06 -40.67 -8.40
CA VAL A 145 11.94 -39.43 -7.60
C VAL A 145 12.69 -38.32 -8.33
N LEU A 146 11.97 -37.25 -8.66
CA LEU A 146 12.48 -36.07 -9.34
C LEU A 146 12.49 -34.90 -8.36
N GLY A 147 13.63 -34.24 -8.15
CA GLY A 147 13.71 -33.10 -7.23
C GLY A 147 15.08 -32.44 -7.14
N SER A 148 15.24 -31.56 -6.15
CA SER A 148 15.40 -30.10 -6.33
C SER A 148 16.45 -29.55 -7.31
N ASP A 149 17.39 -30.34 -7.83
CA ASP A 149 18.38 -29.90 -8.84
C ASP A 149 18.57 -30.92 -9.99
N SER A 150 17.51 -31.65 -10.36
CA SER A 150 17.47 -32.66 -11.44
C SER A 150 18.15 -34.00 -11.13
N LYS A 151 18.31 -34.35 -9.85
CA LYS A 151 18.79 -35.69 -9.49
C LYS A 151 17.64 -36.68 -9.55
N VAL A 152 17.65 -37.52 -10.59
CA VAL A 152 16.76 -38.68 -10.70
C VAL A 152 17.25 -39.77 -9.76
N ILE A 153 16.45 -40.16 -8.78
CA ILE A 153 16.69 -41.39 -8.00
C ILE A 153 15.70 -42.43 -8.53
N THR A 154 16.21 -43.38 -9.30
CA THR A 154 15.45 -44.57 -9.68
C THR A 154 15.47 -45.52 -8.49
N THR A 155 14.31 -45.78 -7.93
CA THR A 155 14.15 -46.77 -6.86
C THR A 155 13.16 -47.82 -7.35
N ASP A 156 13.24 -49.04 -6.85
CA ASP A 156 12.18 -50.03 -6.99
C ASP A 156 11.76 -50.42 -5.58
N SER A 157 10.94 -49.54 -5.00
CA SER A 157 10.49 -49.67 -3.62
C SER A 157 9.11 -50.30 -3.59
N LYS A 158 9.00 -51.43 -2.87
CA LYS A 158 7.74 -52.11 -2.60
C LYS A 158 7.03 -51.43 -1.44
N PHE A 159 5.72 -51.29 -1.58
CA PHE A 159 4.87 -50.76 -0.54
C PHE A 159 4.29 -51.88 0.31
N ASP A 160 4.21 -51.65 1.61
CA ASP A 160 3.46 -52.51 2.52
C ASP A 160 1.97 -52.18 2.39
N LEU A 161 1.13 -53.20 2.19
CA LEU A 161 -0.31 -53.03 2.06
C LEU A 161 -0.97 -53.26 3.42
N ASP A 162 -1.64 -52.23 3.92
CA ASP A 162 -2.50 -52.33 5.10
C ASP A 162 -3.77 -51.49 4.89
N ASN A 163 -4.94 -52.03 5.21
CA ASN A 163 -6.24 -51.36 5.07
C ASN A 163 -6.48 -50.68 3.70
N ASN A 164 -6.11 -51.34 2.59
CA ASN A 164 -6.17 -50.82 1.20
C ASN A 164 -5.30 -49.57 0.92
N VAL A 165 -4.41 -49.21 1.84
CA VAL A 165 -3.43 -48.13 1.67
C VAL A 165 -2.04 -48.74 1.52
N HIS A 166 -1.29 -48.25 0.55
CA HIS A 166 0.10 -48.63 0.33
C HIS A 166 1.01 -47.67 1.10
N TYR A 167 1.83 -48.22 1.99
CA TYR A 167 2.78 -47.46 2.81
C TYR A 167 4.22 -47.67 2.32
N LEU A 168 4.98 -46.58 2.24
CA LEU A 168 6.41 -46.61 1.98
C LEU A 168 7.15 -45.73 2.98
N ASP A 169 8.12 -46.33 3.69
CA ASP A 169 9.12 -45.56 4.43
C ASP A 169 10.03 -44.84 3.46
N ILE A 170 10.04 -43.50 3.54
CA ILE A 170 10.85 -42.63 2.69
C ILE A 170 12.27 -42.44 3.23
N THR A 171 12.55 -42.86 4.47
CA THR A 171 13.85 -42.72 5.13
C THR A 171 15.01 -43.37 4.33
N PRO A 172 14.86 -44.60 3.79
CA PRO A 172 15.91 -45.24 2.99
C PRO A 172 16.23 -44.51 1.69
N LEU A 173 15.31 -43.68 1.18
CA LEU A 173 15.47 -42.94 -0.07
C LEU A 173 16.47 -41.78 0.06
N LYS A 174 16.85 -41.40 1.29
CA LYS A 174 17.78 -40.27 1.58
C LYS A 174 17.37 -38.98 0.87
N ILE A 175 16.07 -38.75 0.80
CA ILE A 175 15.45 -37.54 0.27
C ILE A 175 15.61 -36.43 1.32
N ASP A 176 15.97 -35.23 0.87
CA ASP A 176 16.15 -34.09 1.77
C ASP A 176 14.88 -33.23 1.81
N VAL A 177 14.86 -32.18 2.63
CA VAL A 177 13.76 -31.21 2.61
C VAL A 177 13.65 -30.52 1.24
N GLY A 178 12.41 -30.32 0.77
CA GLY A 178 12.14 -29.64 -0.50
C GLY A 178 10.94 -30.19 -1.25
N LYS A 179 10.81 -29.78 -2.52
CA LYS A 179 9.72 -30.19 -3.41
C LYS A 179 10.19 -31.31 -4.34
N TYR A 180 9.36 -32.34 -4.46
CA TYR A 180 9.64 -33.52 -5.27
C TYR A 180 8.44 -33.91 -6.12
N SER A 181 8.71 -34.46 -7.30
CA SER A 181 7.73 -35.16 -8.12
C SER A 181 8.05 -36.65 -8.09
N LEU A 182 7.11 -37.45 -7.60
CA LEU A 182 7.21 -38.89 -7.46
C LEU A 182 6.50 -39.53 -8.65
N VAL A 183 7.19 -40.42 -9.35
CA VAL A 183 6.64 -41.20 -10.46
C VAL A 183 6.38 -42.61 -9.99
N PHE A 184 5.13 -43.02 -10.07
CA PHE A 184 4.64 -44.34 -9.68
C PHE A 184 4.27 -45.15 -10.91
N GLU A 185 4.48 -46.45 -10.82
CA GLU A 185 3.98 -47.44 -11.78
C GLU A 185 3.10 -48.44 -11.04
N ILE A 186 1.93 -48.70 -11.59
CA ILE A 186 0.96 -49.62 -10.99
C ILE A 186 0.87 -50.85 -11.88
N THR A 187 1.10 -52.02 -11.30
CA THR A 187 1.01 -53.33 -11.97
C THR A 187 -0.11 -54.14 -11.35
N LEU A 188 -1.01 -54.67 -12.18
CA LEU A 188 -2.08 -55.57 -11.73
C LEU A 188 -1.51 -56.97 -11.53
N GLN A 189 -1.94 -57.68 -10.48
CA GLN A 189 -1.39 -59.00 -10.19
C GLN A 189 -1.96 -60.09 -11.12
N ASP A 190 -3.22 -59.94 -11.54
CA ASP A 190 -3.87 -60.86 -12.48
C ASP A 190 -4.05 -60.21 -13.86
N SER A 191 -3.62 -60.92 -14.91
CA SER A 191 -3.72 -60.45 -16.30
C SER A 191 -5.16 -60.28 -16.78
N GLU A 192 -6.14 -60.94 -16.15
CA GLU A 192 -7.55 -60.77 -16.48
C GLU A 192 -8.03 -59.34 -16.14
N HIS A 193 -7.52 -58.76 -15.06
CA HIS A 193 -7.86 -57.40 -14.65
C HIS A 193 -7.31 -56.33 -15.61
N GLU A 194 -6.23 -56.62 -16.36
CA GLU A 194 -5.72 -55.71 -17.40
C GLU A 194 -6.71 -55.51 -18.55
N THR A 195 -7.67 -56.43 -18.71
CA THR A 195 -8.74 -56.28 -19.70
C THR A 195 -9.93 -55.47 -19.18
N VAL A 196 -9.98 -55.14 -17.89
CA VAL A 196 -11.10 -54.40 -17.27
C VAL A 196 -10.64 -53.03 -16.77
N TYR A 197 -9.49 -52.97 -16.12
CA TYR A 197 -8.95 -51.77 -15.48
C TYR A 197 -7.82 -51.16 -16.29
N THR A 198 -7.60 -49.86 -16.11
CA THR A 198 -6.41 -49.19 -16.63
C THR A 198 -5.71 -48.37 -15.57
N THR A 199 -4.38 -48.49 -15.53
CA THR A 199 -3.50 -47.73 -14.64
C THR A 199 -2.84 -46.53 -15.32
N GLY A 200 -3.03 -46.41 -16.65
CA GLY A 200 -2.47 -45.34 -17.48
C GLY A 200 -0.94 -45.24 -17.50
N GLY A 201 -0.23 -46.31 -17.11
CA GLY A 201 1.23 -46.36 -17.10
C GLY A 201 1.83 -45.61 -15.91
N ARG A 202 2.61 -44.55 -16.19
CA ARG A 202 3.33 -43.78 -15.18
C ARG A 202 2.47 -42.65 -14.63
N ASN A 203 2.35 -42.57 -13.31
CA ASN A 203 1.61 -41.55 -12.61
C ASN A 203 2.56 -40.64 -11.84
N THR A 204 2.49 -39.32 -12.07
CA THR A 204 3.37 -38.35 -11.41
C THR A 204 2.58 -37.54 -10.38
N GLU A 205 3.04 -37.53 -9.13
CA GLU A 205 2.46 -36.71 -8.06
C GLU A 205 3.52 -35.81 -7.41
N SER A 206 3.13 -34.59 -7.05
CA SER A 206 4.01 -33.67 -6.34
C SER A 206 3.84 -33.79 -4.83
N VAL A 207 4.96 -33.84 -4.10
CA VAL A 207 5.02 -33.84 -2.65
C VAL A 207 6.01 -32.80 -2.13
N VAL A 208 5.79 -32.35 -0.90
CA VAL A 208 6.70 -31.48 -0.16
C VAL A 208 7.23 -32.23 1.04
N VAL A 209 8.55 -32.35 1.13
CA VAL A 209 9.23 -32.96 2.26
C VAL A 209 9.69 -31.84 3.19
N THR A 210 9.19 -31.85 4.42
CA THR A 210 9.48 -30.86 5.45
C THR A 210 10.42 -31.43 6.52
N GLY A 211 11.09 -30.57 7.25
CA GLY A 211 11.87 -30.99 8.40
C GLY A 211 12.39 -29.84 9.25
N LEU A 212 12.92 -30.18 10.42
CA LEU A 212 13.65 -29.26 11.29
C LEU A 212 14.98 -28.86 10.65
N ILE A 213 15.14 -27.56 10.41
CA ILE A 213 16.38 -26.98 9.91
C ILE A 213 17.26 -26.61 11.10
N LYS A 214 18.49 -27.12 11.09
CA LYS A 214 19.47 -26.83 12.13
C LYS A 214 20.16 -25.50 11.83
N VAL A 215 20.19 -24.62 12.84
CA VAL A 215 20.89 -23.34 12.80
C VAL A 215 22.21 -23.48 13.54
N ASP A 216 23.33 -23.23 12.85
CA ASP A 216 24.68 -23.35 13.39
C ASP A 216 25.49 -22.06 13.17
N LYS A 217 26.52 -21.85 14.01
CA LYS A 217 27.51 -20.75 13.89
C LYS A 217 26.88 -19.38 13.69
N ALA A 218 25.83 -19.08 14.46
CA ALA A 218 25.22 -17.77 14.44
C ALA A 218 26.07 -16.78 15.24
N GLU A 219 26.45 -15.69 14.60
CA GLU A 219 27.36 -14.69 15.13
C GLU A 219 26.88 -13.30 14.71
N ILE A 220 26.88 -12.36 15.65
CA ILE A 220 26.60 -10.94 15.40
C ILE A 220 27.70 -10.09 16.04
N GLY A 221 28.05 -8.98 15.40
CA GLY A 221 29.09 -8.12 15.94
C GLY A 221 29.33 -6.84 15.17
N ILE A 222 30.10 -5.93 15.78
CA ILE A 222 30.51 -4.65 15.19
C ILE A 222 31.97 -4.74 14.72
N SER A 223 32.26 -4.21 13.54
CA SER A 223 33.59 -4.23 12.93
C SER A 223 33.93 -2.90 12.24
N GLU A 224 35.19 -2.47 12.33
CA GLU A 224 35.69 -1.28 11.62
C GLU A 224 36.18 -1.57 10.18
N ASN A 225 36.67 -2.78 9.88
CA ASN A 225 37.30 -3.12 8.59
C ASN A 225 36.70 -4.35 7.90
N ASP A 226 36.54 -4.33 6.57
CA ASP A 226 35.94 -5.41 5.74
C ASP A 226 36.63 -6.79 5.87
N ALA A 227 37.91 -6.83 6.23
CA ALA A 227 38.72 -8.06 6.32
C ALA A 227 39.15 -8.46 7.74
N GLY A 228 38.86 -7.67 8.78
CA GLY A 228 39.25 -7.95 10.16
C GLY A 228 38.22 -8.75 10.95
N SER A 229 38.67 -9.53 11.95
CA SER A 229 37.78 -10.08 12.99
C SER A 229 37.02 -8.94 13.66
N ALA A 230 35.71 -9.11 13.89
CA ALA A 230 34.92 -8.07 14.57
C ALA A 230 35.49 -7.80 15.98
N GLU A 231 35.47 -6.55 16.43
CA GLU A 231 36.03 -6.16 17.72
C GLU A 231 35.21 -6.74 18.89
N SER A 232 33.93 -7.00 18.65
CA SER A 232 33.02 -7.73 19.52
C SER A 232 32.19 -8.72 18.69
N VAL A 233 32.57 -10.00 18.68
CA VAL A 233 31.74 -11.07 18.10
C VAL A 233 30.99 -11.77 19.23
N GLU A 234 29.68 -11.59 19.27
CA GLU A 234 28.82 -12.33 20.18
C GLU A 234 28.24 -13.55 19.45
N LYS A 235 28.42 -14.72 20.07
CA LYS A 235 27.78 -15.95 19.59
C LYS A 235 26.30 -15.92 19.95
N LEU A 236 25.47 -16.04 18.93
CA LEU A 236 24.02 -16.08 19.08
C LEU A 236 23.54 -17.52 19.18
N ASP A 237 22.65 -17.78 20.13
CA ASP A 237 21.80 -18.96 20.10
C ASP A 237 20.45 -18.53 19.52
N LEU A 238 20.26 -18.70 18.20
CA LEU A 238 19.03 -18.29 17.51
C LEU A 238 17.81 -19.12 17.92
N LEU A 239 17.99 -20.18 18.72
CA LEU A 239 16.93 -21.01 19.28
C LEU A 239 16.58 -20.66 20.74
N LYS A 240 17.35 -19.79 21.41
CA LYS A 240 17.14 -19.36 22.81
C LYS A 240 17.10 -17.84 22.95
N ASP A 241 16.54 -17.33 24.06
CA ASP A 241 16.38 -15.88 24.37
C ASP A 241 17.72 -15.23 24.73
N THR A 242 18.66 -15.28 23.78
CA THR A 242 19.90 -14.52 23.83
C THR A 242 19.62 -13.13 23.26
N LYS A 243 19.69 -12.11 24.13
CA LYS A 243 19.56 -10.70 23.74
C LYS A 243 20.95 -10.08 23.71
N VAL A 244 21.32 -9.49 22.58
CA VAL A 244 22.57 -8.74 22.42
C VAL A 244 22.34 -7.25 22.64
N SER A 245 23.36 -6.56 23.12
CA SER A 245 23.36 -5.10 23.26
C SER A 245 24.62 -4.57 22.58
N LEU A 246 24.44 -3.99 21.40
CA LEU A 246 25.53 -3.52 20.55
C LEU A 246 25.52 -1.99 20.50
N SER A 247 26.68 -1.39 20.31
CA SER A 247 26.83 0.05 20.06
C SER A 247 27.71 0.24 18.83
N ALA A 248 27.30 1.11 17.92
CA ALA A 248 28.08 1.42 16.72
C ALA A 248 27.98 2.89 16.32
N ASN A 249 29.04 3.42 15.71
CA ASN A 249 29.01 4.71 15.03
C ASN A 249 28.87 4.55 13.50
N HIS A 250 28.75 5.67 12.78
CA HIS A 250 28.64 5.68 11.32
C HIS A 250 29.83 5.11 10.55
N LEU A 251 31.02 5.01 11.14
CA LEU A 251 32.22 4.43 10.48
C LEU A 251 32.30 2.92 10.66
N GLN A 252 31.58 2.39 11.64
CA GLN A 252 31.53 0.97 11.95
C GLN A 252 30.50 0.23 11.09
N LYS A 253 30.61 -1.09 11.04
CA LYS A 253 29.70 -1.97 10.29
C LYS A 253 29.13 -3.04 11.21
N LEU A 254 27.82 -3.29 11.10
CA LEU A 254 27.17 -4.43 11.75
C LEU A 254 27.32 -5.67 10.86
N ARG A 255 27.75 -6.78 11.46
CA ARG A 255 27.86 -8.08 10.79
C ARG A 255 26.94 -9.09 11.45
N LEU A 256 26.20 -9.82 10.64
CA LEU A 256 25.45 -10.99 11.07
C LEU A 256 25.77 -12.14 10.12
N SER A 257 26.09 -13.31 10.68
CA SER A 257 26.24 -14.54 9.90
C SER A 257 25.73 -15.76 10.64
N PHE A 258 25.21 -16.73 9.89
CA PHE A 258 24.76 -18.03 10.41
C PHE A 258 24.70 -19.07 9.30
N GLN A 259 24.65 -20.35 9.67
CA GLN A 259 24.55 -21.48 8.76
C GLN A 259 23.23 -22.20 8.99
N LEU A 260 22.56 -22.58 7.90
CA LEU A 260 21.35 -23.39 7.94
C LEU A 260 21.66 -24.72 7.28
N SER A 261 21.37 -25.82 7.97
CA SER A 261 21.57 -27.15 7.46
C SER A 261 20.31 -28.01 7.58
N THR A 262 20.09 -28.83 6.57
CA THR A 262 19.00 -29.80 6.54
C THR A 262 19.26 -30.96 7.50
N PRO A 263 18.25 -31.80 7.80
CA PRO A 263 18.46 -33.02 8.59
C PRO A 263 19.54 -33.96 8.02
N LEU A 264 19.77 -33.94 6.71
CA LEU A 264 20.83 -34.71 6.04
C LEU A 264 22.19 -33.99 6.00
N GLY A 265 22.32 -32.84 6.65
CA GLY A 265 23.57 -32.08 6.78
C GLY A 265 23.94 -31.26 5.54
N ARG A 266 23.03 -31.09 4.58
CA ARG A 266 23.27 -30.22 3.40
C ARG A 266 22.97 -28.77 3.75
N THR A 267 23.61 -27.83 3.06
CA THR A 267 23.27 -26.40 3.21
C THR A 267 21.82 -26.17 2.78
N PHE A 268 21.02 -25.56 3.65
CA PHE A 268 19.65 -25.19 3.35
C PHE A 268 19.56 -23.73 2.95
N LYS A 269 18.85 -23.44 1.85
CA LYS A 269 18.58 -22.08 1.38
C LYS A 269 17.08 -21.80 1.48
N PRO A 270 16.59 -21.21 2.58
CA PRO A 270 15.18 -20.83 2.70
C PRO A 270 14.79 -19.74 1.70
N HIS A 271 13.50 -19.68 1.41
CA HIS A 271 12.89 -18.65 0.56
C HIS A 271 13.00 -17.24 1.16
N GLN A 272 12.91 -17.10 2.49
CA GLN A 272 12.91 -15.80 3.16
C GLN A 272 13.93 -15.74 4.30
N VAL A 273 14.79 -14.71 4.24
CA VAL A 273 15.73 -14.36 5.30
C VAL A 273 15.85 -12.84 5.39
N PHE A 274 15.34 -12.26 6.47
CA PHE A 274 15.32 -10.82 6.66
C PHE A 274 15.86 -10.41 8.02
N LEU A 275 16.70 -9.38 8.02
CA LEU A 275 17.12 -8.65 9.20
C LEU A 275 16.36 -7.32 9.24
N LYS A 276 15.55 -7.11 10.28
CA LYS A 276 14.77 -5.90 10.51
C LYS A 276 15.43 -5.08 11.62
N LEU A 277 15.64 -3.80 11.36
CA LEU A 277 16.11 -2.80 12.31
C LEU A 277 14.96 -1.81 12.54
N LYS A 278 14.47 -1.70 13.78
CA LYS A 278 13.36 -0.81 14.13
C LYS A 278 13.83 0.28 15.08
N HIS A 279 13.84 1.52 14.61
CA HIS A 279 14.17 2.68 15.43
C HIS A 279 13.11 2.91 16.52
N GLU A 280 13.49 3.53 17.64
CA GLU A 280 12.58 3.98 18.70
C GLU A 280 11.43 4.86 18.17
N SER A 281 11.70 5.63 17.11
CA SER A 281 10.69 6.39 16.35
C SER A 281 9.85 5.52 15.41
N LYS A 282 9.77 4.20 15.62
CA LYS A 282 8.94 3.24 14.86
C LYS A 282 9.21 3.15 13.36
N VAL A 283 10.30 3.75 12.86
CA VAL A 283 10.76 3.57 11.49
C VAL A 283 11.42 2.20 11.38
N GLU A 284 11.02 1.41 10.40
CA GLU A 284 11.51 0.04 10.20
C GLU A 284 12.34 -0.04 8.92
N HIS A 285 13.51 -0.65 9.02
CA HIS A 285 14.41 -0.93 7.91
C HIS A 285 14.53 -2.44 7.76
N LEU A 286 14.14 -2.98 6.60
CA LEU A 286 14.18 -4.40 6.30
C LEU A 286 15.30 -4.70 5.31
N PHE A 287 16.21 -5.60 5.69
CA PHE A 287 17.34 -6.02 4.87
C PHE A 287 17.23 -7.50 4.52
N VAL A 288 17.36 -7.81 3.24
CA VAL A 288 17.48 -9.21 2.79
C VAL A 288 18.87 -9.71 3.14
N VAL A 289 18.97 -10.81 3.87
CA VAL A 289 20.27 -11.41 4.19
C VAL A 289 20.67 -12.35 3.04
N PRO A 290 21.72 -12.03 2.27
CA PRO A 290 22.11 -12.87 1.15
C PRO A 290 22.68 -14.19 1.65
N GLY A 291 22.22 -15.29 1.02
CA GLY A 291 22.76 -16.62 1.22
C GLY A 291 23.89 -16.92 0.26
N SER A 292 25.03 -17.39 0.79
CA SER A 292 26.09 -18.03 0.00
C SER A 292 25.99 -19.56 0.11
N VAL A 293 26.83 -20.29 -0.62
CA VAL A 293 26.85 -21.77 -0.62
C VAL A 293 27.07 -22.38 0.77
N ARG A 294 27.66 -21.64 1.72
CA ARG A 294 28.02 -22.16 3.05
C ARG A 294 27.39 -21.42 4.22
N GLN A 295 26.98 -20.17 4.04
CA GLN A 295 26.46 -19.34 5.12
C GLN A 295 25.60 -18.19 4.61
N PHE A 296 24.71 -17.73 5.46
CA PHE A 296 24.07 -16.43 5.35
C PHE A 296 24.97 -15.40 6.00
N LYS A 297 25.25 -14.30 5.30
CA LYS A 297 26.07 -13.22 5.83
C LYS A 297 25.56 -11.89 5.31
N ILE A 298 25.33 -10.95 6.21
CA ILE A 298 25.06 -9.56 5.88
C ILE A 298 26.05 -8.65 6.61
N VAL A 299 26.49 -7.61 5.93
CA VAL A 299 27.30 -6.53 6.48
C VAL A 299 26.54 -5.23 6.20
N LEU A 300 26.07 -4.57 7.25
CA LEU A 300 25.46 -3.25 7.14
C LEU A 300 26.56 -2.21 7.35
N ASP A 301 26.93 -1.55 6.26
CA ASP A 301 27.86 -0.43 6.26
C ASP A 301 27.09 0.86 6.59
N PHE A 302 27.20 1.35 7.83
CA PHE A 302 26.39 2.47 8.28
C PHE A 302 26.72 3.76 7.52
N LEU A 303 27.97 3.98 7.12
CA LEU A 303 28.39 5.14 6.31
C LEU A 303 27.65 5.17 4.96
N GLY A 304 27.57 4.01 4.30
CA GLY A 304 26.84 3.86 3.03
C GLY A 304 25.32 3.85 3.19
N LEU A 305 24.81 3.74 4.42
CA LEU A 305 23.39 3.62 4.73
C LEU A 305 22.82 4.85 5.44
N VAL A 306 23.62 5.84 5.87
CA VAL A 306 23.18 7.00 6.66
C VAL A 306 21.92 7.67 6.08
N GLU A 307 21.91 7.94 4.78
CA GLU A 307 20.75 8.56 4.10
C GLU A 307 19.50 7.66 4.14
N LYS A 308 19.68 6.33 4.05
CA LYS A 308 18.58 5.35 4.11
C LYS A 308 18.05 5.15 5.53
N PHE A 309 18.86 5.43 6.53
CA PHE A 309 18.48 5.50 7.95
C PHE A 309 17.96 6.90 8.33
N TYR A 310 17.86 7.82 7.37
CA TYR A 310 17.37 9.18 7.59
C TYR A 310 18.15 9.94 8.67
N TYR A 311 19.44 9.63 8.85
CA TYR A 311 20.30 10.23 9.88
C TYR A 311 19.74 10.08 11.31
N LEU A 312 18.93 9.05 11.56
CA LEU A 312 18.33 8.81 12.87
C LEU A 312 19.32 8.09 13.80
N SER A 313 19.97 8.84 14.67
CA SER A 313 20.71 8.28 15.82
C SER A 313 19.75 7.86 16.93
N GLY A 314 20.06 6.78 17.64
CA GLY A 314 19.24 6.27 18.73
C GLY A 314 19.24 4.75 18.83
N THR A 315 18.26 4.22 19.56
CA THR A 315 18.14 2.77 19.78
C THR A 315 17.35 2.09 18.66
N TYR A 316 17.91 1.01 18.12
CA TYR A 316 17.30 0.14 17.13
C TYR A 316 17.07 -1.26 17.70
N ASP A 317 15.83 -1.74 17.66
CA ASP A 317 15.52 -3.15 17.93
C ASP A 317 15.89 -4.01 16.71
N LEU A 318 16.65 -5.07 16.95
CA LEU A 318 17.11 -6.02 15.93
C LEU A 318 16.20 -7.27 15.92
N GLU A 319 15.70 -7.64 14.74
CA GLU A 319 14.88 -8.84 14.58
C GLU A 319 15.30 -9.62 13.32
N LEU A 320 15.50 -10.93 13.45
CA LEU A 320 15.81 -11.83 12.35
C LEU A 320 14.61 -12.73 12.06
N SER A 321 14.15 -12.73 10.82
CA SER A 321 13.10 -13.61 10.33
C SER A 321 13.66 -14.60 9.31
N VAL A 322 13.42 -15.90 9.52
CA VAL A 322 13.83 -16.97 8.63
C VAL A 322 12.65 -17.91 8.39
N GLY A 323 12.28 -18.11 7.12
CA GLY A 323 11.13 -18.94 6.79
C GLY A 323 11.18 -19.58 5.40
N ASP A 324 10.67 -20.81 5.32
CA ASP A 324 10.46 -21.56 4.09
C ASP A 324 9.28 -22.51 4.24
N ALA A 325 8.56 -22.81 3.16
CA ALA A 325 7.45 -23.78 3.18
C ALA A 325 7.91 -25.20 3.55
N SER A 326 9.20 -25.52 3.35
CA SER A 326 9.81 -26.81 3.64
C SER A 326 10.41 -26.87 5.06
N MET A 327 10.34 -25.78 5.83
CA MET A 327 10.96 -25.63 7.15
C MET A 327 9.89 -25.64 8.26
N GLU A 328 9.94 -26.66 9.11
CA GLU A 328 8.95 -26.85 10.20
C GLU A 328 9.16 -25.89 11.37
N ASN A 329 10.40 -25.42 11.56
CA ASN A 329 10.81 -24.51 12.62
C ASN A 329 11.14 -23.11 12.08
N SER A 330 10.33 -22.60 11.14
CA SER A 330 10.41 -21.19 10.72
C SER A 330 10.28 -20.28 11.93
N PHE A 331 11.07 -19.20 12.00
CA PHE A 331 11.16 -18.39 13.21
C PHE A 331 11.29 -16.90 12.93
N LEU A 332 10.77 -16.11 13.87
CA LEU A 332 10.98 -14.67 13.99
C LEU A 332 11.62 -14.43 15.35
N ARG A 333 12.80 -13.83 15.37
CA ARG A 333 13.67 -13.76 16.54
C ARG A 333 14.09 -12.32 16.83
N ALA A 334 13.71 -11.80 17.99
CA ALA A 334 14.33 -10.59 18.52
C ALA A 334 15.77 -10.91 18.92
N LEU A 335 16.74 -10.30 18.25
CA LEU A 335 18.16 -10.50 18.53
C LEU A 335 18.64 -9.63 19.68
N GLY A 336 18.08 -8.43 19.84
CA GLY A 336 18.54 -7.48 20.85
C GLY A 336 18.42 -6.03 20.39
N GLN A 337 19.28 -5.17 20.93
CA GLN A 337 19.29 -3.73 20.65
C GLN A 337 20.64 -3.28 20.11
N LEU A 338 20.59 -2.29 19.21
CA LEU A 338 21.73 -1.58 18.65
C LEU A 338 21.57 -0.09 18.96
N GLU A 339 22.47 0.47 19.75
CA GLU A 339 22.63 1.91 19.89
C GLU A 339 23.49 2.42 18.72
N LEU A 340 22.91 3.26 17.87
CA LEU A 340 23.54 3.73 16.64
C LEU A 340 23.74 5.24 16.67
N ASP A 341 24.99 5.68 16.49
CA ASP A 341 25.39 7.08 16.42
C ASP A 341 25.73 7.49 14.97
N LEU A 342 24.80 8.18 14.33
CA LEU A 342 24.89 8.73 12.98
C LEU A 342 25.20 10.23 12.99
N PRO A 343 25.84 10.77 11.93
CA PRO A 343 26.10 12.20 11.82
C PRO A 343 24.79 13.00 11.75
N GLU A 344 24.86 14.29 12.09
CA GLU A 344 23.73 15.19 11.96
C GLU A 344 23.22 15.30 10.51
N ALA A 345 21.91 15.38 10.37
CA ALA A 345 21.25 15.48 9.07
C ALA A 345 21.57 16.82 8.39
N PRO A 346 22.08 16.83 7.13
CA PRO A 346 22.20 18.06 6.36
C PRO A 346 20.82 18.68 6.08
N GLU A 347 20.75 19.98 5.79
CA GLU A 347 19.49 20.71 5.57
C GLU A 347 18.56 20.08 4.51
N LYS A 348 19.15 19.38 3.53
CA LYS A 348 18.44 18.70 2.42
C LYS A 348 18.32 17.18 2.60
N ALA A 349 18.55 16.66 3.81
CA ALA A 349 18.50 15.24 4.08
C ALA A 349 17.11 14.64 3.76
N PRO A 350 17.06 13.38 3.30
CA PRO A 350 15.82 12.62 3.24
C PRO A 350 15.16 12.57 4.62
N ARG A 351 13.87 12.86 4.69
CA ARG A 351 13.09 12.73 5.92
C ARG A 351 12.58 11.29 6.05
N PRO A 352 12.48 10.75 7.27
CA PRO A 352 11.86 9.45 7.48
C PRO A 352 10.45 9.45 6.92
N PRO A 353 9.96 8.32 6.41
CA PRO A 353 8.59 8.20 5.95
C PRO A 353 7.68 8.62 7.08
N ALA A 354 6.63 9.38 6.75
CA ALA A 354 5.59 9.67 7.72
C ALA A 354 5.14 8.34 8.31
N GLN A 355 5.30 8.17 9.62
CA GLN A 355 4.76 6.99 10.30
C GLN A 355 3.32 6.83 9.85
N ALA A 356 2.87 5.59 9.70
CA ALA A 356 1.47 5.30 9.46
C ALA A 356 0.68 5.87 10.65
N VAL A 357 0.28 7.14 10.51
CA VAL A 357 -0.65 7.77 11.41
C VAL A 357 -1.89 6.90 11.28
N ASP A 358 -2.44 6.51 12.42
CA ASP A 358 -3.77 5.90 12.54
C ASP A 358 -4.63 6.38 11.34
N PRO A 359 -5.12 5.49 10.46
CA PRO A 359 -5.89 5.89 9.27
C PRO A 359 -7.03 6.85 9.62
N LEU A 360 -7.50 6.81 10.87
CA LEU A 360 -8.53 7.68 11.41
C LEU A 360 -8.02 9.08 11.81
N ALA A 361 -6.72 9.26 12.02
CA ALA A 361 -6.11 10.54 12.38
C ALA A 361 -6.26 11.61 11.28
N LYS A 362 -6.39 11.19 10.02
CA LYS A 362 -6.74 12.09 8.90
C LYS A 362 -8.11 12.78 9.12
N PHE A 363 -9.00 12.17 9.91
CA PHE A 363 -10.31 12.69 10.24
C PHE A 363 -10.36 13.43 11.59
N ARG A 364 -9.21 13.69 12.23
CA ARG A 364 -9.19 14.53 13.44
C ARG A 364 -9.42 16.00 13.08
N PRO A 365 -10.15 16.76 13.91
CA PRO A 365 -10.32 18.19 13.71
C PRO A 365 -8.95 18.89 13.74
N GLN A 366 -8.70 19.75 12.76
CA GLN A 366 -7.50 20.59 12.72
C GLN A 366 -7.60 21.70 13.76
N LYS A 367 -6.45 22.30 14.11
CA LYS A 367 -6.41 23.43 15.04
C LYS A 367 -7.20 24.62 14.46
N GLU A 368 -8.05 25.22 15.28
CA GLU A 368 -8.81 26.42 14.93
C GLU A 368 -7.86 27.59 14.61
N ILE A 369 -8.18 28.36 13.56
CA ILE A 369 -7.42 29.53 13.13
C ILE A 369 -8.21 30.78 13.53
N GLU A 370 -7.69 31.56 14.46
CA GLU A 370 -8.27 32.85 14.87
C GLU A 370 -7.68 34.00 14.04
N HIS A 371 -8.53 34.87 13.49
CA HIS A 371 -8.08 36.06 12.76
C HIS A 371 -7.64 37.16 13.74
N ILE A 372 -6.36 37.51 13.73
CA ILE A 372 -5.80 38.58 14.57
C ILE A 372 -6.01 39.94 13.88
N PHE A 373 -6.93 40.73 14.41
CA PHE A 373 -7.14 42.12 13.96
C PHE A 373 -5.99 43.03 14.42
N ARG A 374 -5.72 44.09 13.66
CA ARG A 374 -4.78 45.14 14.08
C ARG A 374 -5.31 45.82 15.34
N VAL A 375 -4.45 45.99 16.33
CA VAL A 375 -4.78 46.73 17.56
C VAL A 375 -5.00 48.21 17.21
N PRO A 376 -6.11 48.83 17.62
CA PRO A 376 -6.34 50.26 17.43
C PRO A 376 -5.23 51.10 18.09
N GLU A 377 -4.82 52.18 17.41
CA GLU A 377 -3.85 53.11 17.96
C GLU A 377 -4.35 53.75 19.27
N LYS A 378 -3.46 53.89 20.25
CA LYS A 378 -3.79 54.47 21.55
C LYS A 378 -3.98 55.98 21.41
N ARG A 379 -5.17 56.48 21.77
CA ARG A 379 -5.47 57.92 21.83
C ARG A 379 -4.88 58.56 23.10
N PRO A 380 -4.48 59.84 23.06
CA PRO A 380 -4.03 60.55 24.25
C PRO A 380 -5.17 60.72 25.27
N PRO A 381 -4.85 60.94 26.57
CA PRO A 381 -5.86 61.24 27.59
C PRO A 381 -6.64 62.51 27.26
N GLN A 382 -7.96 62.49 27.48
CA GLN A 382 -8.87 63.60 27.18
C GLN A 382 -8.48 64.90 27.90
N GLU A 383 -7.99 64.79 29.14
CA GLU A 383 -7.56 65.93 29.95
C GLU A 383 -6.43 66.73 29.29
N VAL A 384 -5.47 66.02 28.69
CA VAL A 384 -4.36 66.65 27.95
C VAL A 384 -4.91 67.41 26.74
N SER A 385 -5.80 66.79 25.96
CA SER A 385 -6.42 67.44 24.80
C SER A 385 -7.23 68.68 25.19
N LEU A 386 -7.96 68.65 26.32
CA LEU A 386 -8.73 69.80 26.81
C LEU A 386 -7.82 70.93 27.31
N ALA A 387 -6.73 70.59 28.03
CA ALA A 387 -5.77 71.58 28.51
C ALA A 387 -5.12 72.37 27.35
N PHE A 388 -4.66 71.66 26.31
CA PHE A 388 -4.10 72.31 25.12
C PHE A 388 -5.15 73.11 24.34
N THR A 389 -6.41 72.64 24.28
CA THR A 389 -7.51 73.41 23.67
C THR A 389 -7.70 74.75 24.39
N GLY A 390 -7.71 74.75 25.73
CA GLY A 390 -7.76 75.97 26.54
C GLY A 390 -6.57 76.89 26.29
N LEU A 391 -5.36 76.33 26.23
CA LEU A 391 -4.14 77.07 25.92
C LEU A 391 -4.20 77.76 24.55
N THR A 392 -4.77 77.10 23.53
CA THR A 392 -4.97 77.69 22.19
C THR A 392 -5.94 78.88 22.18
N LEU A 393 -6.88 78.96 23.13
CA LEU A 393 -7.81 80.09 23.24
C LEU A 393 -7.20 81.31 23.96
N LEU A 394 -6.12 81.14 24.73
CA LEU A 394 -5.51 82.24 25.50
C LEU A 394 -5.05 83.43 24.64
N PRO A 395 -4.38 83.24 23.48
CA PRO A 395 -4.00 84.35 22.61
C PRO A 395 -5.22 85.17 22.14
N PHE A 396 -6.36 84.52 21.89
CA PHE A 396 -7.59 85.22 21.49
C PHE A 396 -8.17 86.06 22.62
N ILE A 397 -8.18 85.53 23.85
CA ILE A 397 -8.57 86.31 25.04
C ILE A 397 -7.62 87.50 25.24
N GLY A 398 -6.32 87.28 25.11
CA GLY A 398 -5.31 88.33 25.17
C GLY A 398 -5.52 89.41 24.12
N PHE A 399 -5.85 89.03 22.89
CA PHE A 399 -6.20 89.94 21.81
C PHE A 399 -7.42 90.82 22.16
N LEU A 400 -8.51 90.23 22.68
CA LEU A 400 -9.69 90.98 23.11
C LEU A 400 -9.38 91.97 24.24
N ILE A 401 -8.59 91.56 25.23
CA ILE A 401 -8.11 92.46 26.30
C ILE A 401 -7.28 93.60 25.71
N GLY A 402 -6.41 93.30 24.75
CA GLY A 402 -5.62 94.30 24.02
C GLY A 402 -6.50 95.33 23.31
N LEU A 403 -7.53 94.90 22.59
CA LEU A 403 -8.47 95.81 21.91
C LEU A 403 -9.16 96.76 22.90
N MET A 404 -9.60 96.24 24.06
CA MET A 404 -10.22 97.05 25.11
C MET A 404 -9.24 98.07 25.69
N ARG A 405 -7.99 97.67 25.97
CA ARG A 405 -6.94 98.56 26.51
C ARG A 405 -6.53 99.66 25.52
N LEU A 406 -6.55 99.36 24.23
CA LEU A 406 -6.23 100.32 23.15
C LEU A 406 -7.40 101.27 22.81
N GLY A 407 -8.59 101.07 23.37
CA GLY A 407 -9.75 101.94 23.12
C GLY A 407 -10.35 101.79 21.71
N VAL A 408 -10.16 100.63 21.08
CA VAL A 408 -10.75 100.32 19.77
C VAL A 408 -12.27 100.41 19.87
N ASN A 409 -12.89 101.17 18.97
CA ASN A 409 -14.33 101.46 18.99
C ASN A 409 -14.93 101.39 17.59
N LEU A 410 -16.26 101.32 17.52
CA LEU A 410 -17.02 101.22 16.26
C LEU A 410 -17.69 102.56 15.87
N LYS A 411 -17.18 103.71 16.36
CA LYS A 411 -17.83 105.02 16.15
C LYS A 411 -17.90 105.45 14.68
N ASN A 412 -17.04 104.89 13.82
CA ASN A 412 -17.00 105.17 12.38
C ASN A 412 -18.02 104.35 11.57
N PHE A 413 -18.92 103.61 12.21
CA PHE A 413 -20.00 102.92 11.50
C PHE A 413 -20.98 103.96 10.90
N PRO A 414 -21.46 103.80 9.65
CA PRO A 414 -22.31 104.81 9.02
C PRO A 414 -23.61 105.05 9.80
N SER A 415 -23.98 106.32 10.01
CA SER A 415 -25.20 106.71 10.73
C SER A 415 -26.42 106.96 9.82
N LEU A 416 -26.19 107.18 8.53
CA LEU A 416 -27.26 107.37 7.53
C LEU A 416 -27.95 106.04 7.20
N PRO A 417 -29.30 105.98 7.10
CA PRO A 417 -30.04 104.72 6.93
C PRO A 417 -29.58 103.85 5.76
N GLY A 418 -29.31 104.44 4.59
CA GLY A 418 -28.86 103.71 3.39
C GLY A 418 -27.46 103.09 3.57
N PRO A 419 -26.41 103.90 3.80
CA PRO A 419 -25.06 103.41 4.09
C PRO A 419 -24.98 102.45 5.28
N ALA A 420 -25.75 102.68 6.35
CA ALA A 420 -25.82 101.80 7.51
C ALA A 420 -26.40 100.43 7.15
N ALA A 421 -27.44 100.39 6.32
CA ALA A 421 -28.04 99.15 5.84
C ALA A 421 -27.04 98.33 4.99
N PHE A 422 -26.35 98.96 4.04
CA PHE A 422 -25.32 98.27 3.25
C PHE A 422 -24.14 97.79 4.11
N ALA A 423 -23.65 98.62 5.05
CA ALA A 423 -22.59 98.20 5.96
C ALA A 423 -23.00 97.02 6.85
N SER A 424 -24.25 97.01 7.34
CA SER A 424 -24.79 95.92 8.15
C SER A 424 -24.94 94.63 7.33
N LEU A 425 -25.48 94.72 6.12
CA LEU A 425 -25.60 93.60 5.19
C LEU A 425 -24.23 93.03 4.79
N PHE A 426 -23.20 93.87 4.65
CA PHE A 426 -21.84 93.43 4.35
C PHE A 426 -21.25 92.59 5.48
N HIS A 427 -21.33 93.07 6.72
CA HIS A 427 -20.83 92.33 7.89
C HIS A 427 -21.66 91.08 8.18
N ALA A 428 -22.98 91.14 8.01
CA ALA A 428 -23.86 89.98 8.11
C ALA A 428 -23.52 88.93 7.05
N GLY A 429 -23.21 89.35 5.82
CA GLY A 429 -22.75 88.46 4.75
C GLY A 429 -21.41 87.80 5.08
N ILE A 430 -20.46 88.52 5.66
CA ILE A 430 -19.18 87.95 6.13
C ILE A 430 -19.45 86.91 7.22
N GLY A 431 -20.32 87.24 8.19
CA GLY A 431 -20.75 86.30 9.23
C GLY A 431 -21.41 85.04 8.65
N ALA A 432 -22.24 85.19 7.62
CA ALA A 432 -22.87 84.09 6.92
C ALA A 432 -21.85 83.19 6.17
N VAL A 433 -20.78 83.76 5.60
CA VAL A 433 -19.69 82.97 5.00
C VAL A 433 -18.94 82.18 6.06
N LEU A 434 -18.60 82.81 7.20
CA LEU A 434 -17.94 82.12 8.31
C LEU A 434 -18.80 80.98 8.86
N LEU A 435 -20.11 81.21 9.01
CA LEU A 435 -21.06 80.18 9.41
C LEU A 435 -21.13 79.05 8.37
N LEU A 436 -21.12 79.37 7.07
CA LEU A 436 -21.10 78.38 6.00
C LEU A 436 -19.85 77.48 6.09
N TYR A 437 -18.69 78.03 6.46
CA TYR A 437 -17.48 77.23 6.69
C TYR A 437 -17.59 76.31 7.91
N VAL A 438 -18.24 76.77 8.99
CA VAL A 438 -18.55 75.91 10.14
C VAL A 438 -19.50 74.78 9.72
N LEU A 439 -20.53 75.08 8.92
CA LEU A 439 -21.46 74.08 8.42
C LEU A 439 -20.80 73.08 7.47
N PHE A 440 -19.83 73.51 6.64
CA PHE A 440 -18.98 72.63 5.84
C PHE A 440 -18.15 71.69 6.71
N TRP A 441 -17.56 72.19 7.79
CA TRP A 441 -16.78 71.36 8.70
C TRP A 441 -17.63 70.31 9.44
N VAL A 442 -18.88 70.65 9.79
CA VAL A 442 -19.76 69.76 10.57
C VAL A 442 -20.56 68.79 9.69
N LYS A 443 -21.07 69.22 8.52
CA LYS A 443 -22.11 68.46 7.81
C LYS A 443 -22.15 68.63 6.28
N LEU A 444 -21.88 69.81 5.73
CA LEU A 444 -22.08 70.05 4.29
C LEU A 444 -20.97 69.42 3.45
N ASP A 445 -21.33 68.91 2.29
CA ASP A 445 -20.34 68.52 1.27
C ASP A 445 -19.76 69.76 0.55
N LEU A 446 -18.68 69.51 -0.21
CA LEU A 446 -17.95 70.56 -0.91
C LEU A 446 -18.82 71.28 -1.97
N PHE A 447 -19.61 70.54 -2.77
CA PHE A 447 -20.38 71.12 -3.87
C PHE A 447 -21.53 71.99 -3.39
N THR A 448 -22.23 71.55 -2.35
CA THR A 448 -23.30 72.30 -1.68
C THR A 448 -22.75 73.57 -1.05
N THR A 449 -21.59 73.47 -0.40
CA THR A 449 -20.89 74.63 0.17
C THR A 449 -20.49 75.63 -0.93
N LEU A 450 -19.90 75.16 -2.03
CA LEU A 450 -19.54 76.02 -3.16
C LEU A 450 -20.76 76.70 -3.80
N LYS A 451 -21.89 75.99 -3.92
CA LYS A 451 -23.14 76.56 -4.43
C LYS A 451 -23.61 77.73 -3.56
N TYR A 452 -23.71 77.54 -2.24
CA TYR A 452 -24.12 78.61 -1.33
C TYR A 452 -23.10 79.76 -1.30
N LEU A 453 -21.81 79.43 -1.30
CA LEU A 453 -20.74 80.42 -1.33
C LEU A 453 -20.77 81.26 -2.62
N SER A 454 -21.13 80.67 -3.76
CA SER A 454 -21.27 81.39 -5.03
C SER A 454 -22.35 82.47 -4.95
N PHE A 455 -23.55 82.12 -4.48
CA PHE A 455 -24.63 83.10 -4.29
C PHE A 455 -24.27 84.18 -3.27
N LEU A 456 -23.71 83.76 -2.13
CA LEU A 456 -23.32 84.66 -1.05
C LEU A 456 -22.14 85.57 -1.45
N GLY A 457 -21.25 85.06 -2.30
CA GLY A 457 -20.11 85.79 -2.85
C GLY A 457 -20.54 86.93 -3.78
N VAL A 458 -21.45 86.66 -4.73
CA VAL A 458 -22.02 87.70 -5.60
C VAL A 458 -22.71 88.78 -4.77
N PHE A 459 -23.50 88.36 -3.78
CA PHE A 459 -24.15 89.28 -2.84
C PHE A 459 -23.14 90.15 -2.08
N LEU A 460 -22.08 89.55 -1.52
CA LEU A 460 -21.04 90.24 -0.78
C LEU A 460 -20.25 91.23 -1.64
N VAL A 461 -19.96 90.90 -2.90
CA VAL A 461 -19.29 91.83 -3.83
C VAL A 461 -20.13 93.09 -4.01
N PHE A 462 -21.43 92.97 -4.24
CA PHE A 462 -22.30 94.12 -4.44
C PHE A 462 -22.41 95.01 -3.18
N VAL A 463 -22.76 94.41 -2.04
CA VAL A 463 -22.97 95.15 -0.79
C VAL A 463 -21.64 95.71 -0.24
N GLY A 464 -20.56 94.95 -0.39
CA GLY A 464 -19.20 95.37 -0.06
C GLY A 464 -18.73 96.54 -0.90
N HIS A 465 -18.95 96.50 -2.22
CA HIS A 465 -18.63 97.62 -3.10
C HIS A 465 -19.36 98.90 -2.66
N ARG A 466 -20.67 98.84 -2.39
CA ARG A 466 -21.44 100.00 -1.90
C ARG A 466 -20.91 100.54 -0.57
N THR A 467 -20.56 99.66 0.36
CA THR A 467 -20.02 100.04 1.69
C THR A 467 -18.64 100.69 1.58
N LEU A 468 -17.73 100.07 0.83
CA LEU A 468 -16.36 100.58 0.64
C LEU A 468 -16.33 101.87 -0.19
N SER A 469 -17.17 102.00 -1.22
CA SER A 469 -17.32 103.23 -1.98
C SER A 469 -17.84 104.39 -1.12
N TYR A 470 -18.81 104.13 -0.22
CA TYR A 470 -19.28 105.13 0.73
C TYR A 470 -18.16 105.58 1.68
N LEU A 471 -17.40 104.63 2.24
CA LEU A 471 -16.27 104.94 3.13
C LEU A 471 -15.20 105.76 2.40
N SER A 472 -14.85 105.37 1.17
CA SER A 472 -13.89 106.09 0.33
C SER A 472 -14.35 107.52 0.03
N ASN A 473 -15.61 107.71 -0.36
CA ASN A 473 -16.18 109.03 -0.64
C ASN A 473 -16.23 109.93 0.60
N THR A 474 -16.52 109.35 1.77
CA THR A 474 -16.53 110.08 3.05
C THR A 474 -15.11 110.49 3.44
N ALA A 475 -14.14 109.60 3.29
CA ALA A 475 -12.73 109.89 3.53
C ALA A 475 -12.17 110.93 2.55
N ALA A 476 -12.57 110.89 1.28
CA ALA A 476 -12.22 111.92 0.30
C ALA A 476 -12.78 113.29 0.69
N LYS A 477 -14.06 113.36 1.08
CA LYS A 477 -14.70 114.60 1.57
C LYS A 477 -14.03 115.16 2.83
N GLN A 478 -13.58 114.31 3.75
CA GLN A 478 -12.83 114.71 4.95
C GLN A 478 -11.39 115.17 4.67
N LYS A 479 -10.79 114.79 3.52
CA LYS A 479 -9.46 115.26 3.11
C LYS A 479 -9.51 116.55 2.30
N THR A 480 -10.66 116.85 1.70
CA THR A 480 -10.91 118.08 0.90
C THR A 480 -11.61 119.18 1.69
N ALA A 481 -12.05 118.88 2.92
CA ALA A 481 -12.55 119.82 3.92
C ALA A 481 -11.49 120.00 5.00
#